data_AF-A0A7C0UT37-F1
#
_entry.id   AF-A0A7C0UT37-F1
#
_cell.length_a   1.000
_cell.length_b   1.000
_cell.length_c   1.000
_cell.angle_alpha   90.00
_cell.angle_beta   90.00
_cell.angle_gamma   90.00
#
_symmetry.space_group_name_H-M   'P 1'
#
loop_
_entity.id
_entity.type
_entity.pdbx_description
1 polymer ?
#
loop_
_entity_poly.entity_id
_entity_poly.type
_entity_poly.pdbx_seq_one_letter_code
_entity_poly.pdbx_strand_id
1 'polypeptide(L)'
;MSSSLMSGCPKTKNFSRTQTPSTAFLTTQRQSYEIISTKVGRIPMRRCCALLAAAIVMTLFPATSNATGIVELTQITSGNTVDLYPAISPDGNFLLYQSYIKGNTRFDIAMINLEVGKLPRTVVNTREDDLFPAWLPDSRRFVFDTFRLDCHMVWIADAFKEASPHVQLSEGIAAEFDASVSPDGKHIALCSWKNLKKKDIRTPSDGKFFKVFSKPKKLPMIWIVKIDGSQRRQLIKGINPAWSPDGEWLAFASNESGDFEIYKIKADGSGLQNLTRSTESIDVEPTWSPDGRYIAFTSYRNKRWDIYMIKSDGSGLSQLTTHPAFDGGPSWAKNGYIYFHSDRDGKFHIWRFKPAGYSPIPPDKDKDGVLDNADRCPDQPEDIDGFEDEDGCPDPDNDTDGIKDEFDRCPTDAEDKDGWQDEDGCPDPDNDGDGIPDVKDAAPTLPET
;
A
#
# COMPACT_ATOMS: atom_id res chain seq x y z
N MET A 1 -3.19 -36.43 20.73
CA MET A 1 -4.22 -36.72 19.71
C MET A 1 -5.55 -36.19 20.23
N SER A 2 -5.95 -35.00 19.81
CA SER A 2 -7.32 -34.49 20.03
C SER A 2 -7.82 -33.97 18.68
N SER A 3 -8.73 -34.73 18.09
CA SER A 3 -9.43 -34.35 16.87
C SER A 3 -10.44 -33.25 17.21
N SER A 4 -10.15 -32.01 16.85
CA SER A 4 -11.17 -30.97 16.84
C SER A 4 -12.12 -31.24 15.67
N LEU A 5 -13.39 -31.46 15.99
CA LEU A 5 -14.47 -31.62 15.01
C LEU A 5 -14.64 -30.32 14.22
N MET A 6 -14.36 -30.36 12.92
CA MET A 6 -14.66 -29.27 12.00
C MET A 6 -16.17 -29.13 11.84
N SER A 7 -16.76 -28.14 12.50
CA SER A 7 -18.14 -27.72 12.28
C SER A 7 -18.21 -26.81 11.06
N GLY A 8 -18.88 -27.24 9.99
CA GLY A 8 -19.22 -26.35 8.87
C GLY A 8 -20.20 -25.24 9.27
N CYS A 9 -20.30 -24.21 8.44
CA CYS A 9 -21.15 -23.04 8.64
C CYS A 9 -22.61 -23.45 8.98
N PRO A 10 -23.30 -22.78 9.94
CA PRO A 10 -24.65 -23.16 10.31
C PRO A 10 -25.63 -23.02 9.13
N LYS A 11 -26.14 -24.15 8.64
CA LYS A 11 -27.25 -24.19 7.68
C LYS A 11 -28.52 -23.72 8.39
N THR A 12 -29.09 -22.59 7.96
CA THR A 12 -30.41 -22.17 8.44
C THR A 12 -31.46 -23.20 8.04
N LYS A 13 -32.17 -23.75 9.04
CA LYS A 13 -33.33 -24.64 8.84
C LYS A 13 -34.40 -23.95 8.00
N ASN A 14 -34.83 -24.60 6.92
CA ASN A 14 -35.97 -24.18 6.12
C ASN A 14 -37.25 -24.22 6.97
N PHE A 15 -37.88 -23.06 7.19
CA PHE A 15 -39.29 -23.01 7.55
C PHE A 15 -40.11 -23.19 6.27
N SER A 16 -40.86 -24.28 6.21
CA SER A 16 -41.91 -24.50 5.22
C SER A 16 -42.99 -23.44 5.40
N ARG A 17 -43.25 -22.66 4.34
CA ARG A 17 -44.44 -21.80 4.29
C ARG A 17 -45.38 -22.36 3.23
N THR A 18 -46.54 -22.75 3.72
CA THR A 18 -47.70 -23.25 2.99
C THR A 18 -48.21 -22.23 1.98
N GLN A 19 -48.62 -22.74 0.81
CA GLN A 19 -49.28 -22.01 -0.26
C GLN A 19 -50.74 -21.69 0.12
N THR A 20 -51.20 -20.49 -0.24
CA THR A 20 -52.57 -20.25 -0.72
C THR A 20 -52.56 -19.09 -1.74
N PRO A 21 -53.39 -19.13 -2.80
CA PRO A 21 -53.39 -18.11 -3.85
C PRO A 21 -54.51 -17.07 -3.65
N SER A 22 -54.31 -15.84 -4.10
CA SER A 22 -55.43 -15.00 -4.55
C SER A 22 -55.02 -14.05 -5.67
N THR A 23 -55.79 -14.14 -6.75
CA THR A 23 -55.88 -13.26 -7.91
C THR A 23 -56.39 -11.86 -7.57
N ALA A 24 -55.84 -10.83 -8.23
CA ALA A 24 -56.60 -9.66 -8.70
C ALA A 24 -55.84 -8.89 -9.79
N PHE A 25 -56.57 -8.60 -10.87
CA PHE A 25 -56.22 -7.73 -12.00
C PHE A 25 -56.13 -6.25 -11.58
N LEU A 26 -55.32 -5.43 -12.29
CA LEU A 26 -55.78 -4.23 -13.01
C LEU A 26 -54.62 -3.45 -13.69
N THR A 27 -54.78 -3.31 -15.02
CA THR A 27 -54.52 -2.14 -15.91
C THR A 27 -53.21 -1.33 -15.88
N THR A 28 -52.48 -1.44 -17.00
CA THR A 28 -51.92 -0.39 -17.88
C THR A 28 -51.58 1.00 -17.34
N GLN A 29 -50.31 1.41 -17.52
CA GLN A 29 -49.95 2.48 -18.46
C GLN A 29 -48.46 2.41 -18.86
N ARG A 30 -48.19 2.40 -20.18
CA ARG A 30 -46.88 2.69 -20.78
C ARG A 30 -46.79 4.20 -21.00
N GLN A 31 -45.69 4.81 -20.58
CA GLN A 31 -45.26 6.11 -21.12
C GLN A 31 -44.02 5.91 -21.99
N SER A 32 -44.19 6.24 -23.26
CA SER A 32 -43.18 6.40 -24.30
C SER A 32 -42.59 7.81 -24.22
N TYR A 33 -41.26 7.92 -24.30
CA TYR A 33 -40.57 9.19 -24.56
C TYR A 33 -40.23 9.29 -26.05
N GLU A 34 -40.71 10.34 -26.70
CA GLU A 34 -40.38 10.72 -28.07
C GLU A 34 -38.98 11.35 -28.14
N ILE A 35 -38.19 10.94 -29.15
CA ILE A 35 -36.92 11.56 -29.51
C ILE A 35 -37.19 12.57 -30.63
N ILE A 36 -36.96 13.86 -30.34
CA ILE A 36 -37.01 14.94 -31.33
C ILE A 36 -35.70 14.91 -32.14
N SER A 37 -35.80 14.51 -33.41
CA SER A 37 -34.75 14.66 -34.42
C SER A 37 -34.91 16.02 -35.12
N THR A 38 -33.92 16.90 -34.99
CA THR A 38 -33.82 18.13 -35.79
C THR A 38 -32.71 18.01 -36.82
N LYS A 39 -33.09 18.30 -38.07
CA LYS A 39 -32.30 18.20 -39.30
C LYS A 39 -31.15 19.22 -39.32
N VAL A 40 -29.95 18.77 -39.67
CA VAL A 40 -28.83 19.64 -40.06
C VAL A 40 -28.93 19.93 -41.57
N GLY A 41 -29.09 21.20 -41.92
CA GLY A 41 -29.09 21.70 -43.30
C GLY A 41 -27.68 21.96 -43.82
N ARG A 42 -27.46 21.62 -45.10
CA ARG A 42 -26.23 21.90 -45.89
C ARG A 42 -26.27 23.33 -46.45
N ILE A 43 -25.12 24.01 -46.48
CA ILE A 43 -24.87 25.22 -47.30
C ILE A 43 -23.45 25.14 -47.92
N PRO A 44 -23.21 25.60 -49.17
CA PRO A 44 -22.11 25.14 -50.04
C PRO A 44 -20.89 26.06 -50.14
N MET A 45 -19.78 25.51 -50.65
CA MET A 45 -18.54 26.19 -51.03
C MET A 45 -18.71 27.21 -52.17
N ARG A 46 -18.14 28.42 -52.02
CA ARG A 46 -17.59 29.21 -53.13
C ARG A 46 -16.34 30.00 -52.69
N ARG A 47 -15.38 30.06 -53.61
CA ARG A 47 -14.06 30.69 -53.54
C ARG A 47 -14.13 32.22 -53.60
N CYS A 48 -13.23 32.90 -52.89
CA CYS A 48 -12.65 34.18 -53.30
C CYS A 48 -11.22 34.30 -52.74
N CYS A 49 -10.25 34.58 -53.61
CA CYS A 49 -8.89 34.97 -53.29
C CYS A 49 -8.83 36.46 -52.96
N ALA A 50 -8.05 36.86 -51.95
CA ALA A 50 -7.13 38.01 -52.04
C ALA A 50 -6.20 38.09 -50.81
N LEU A 51 -4.95 38.39 -51.10
CA LEU A 51 -3.76 38.57 -50.27
C LEU A 51 -3.91 39.50 -49.05
N LEU A 52 -3.26 39.14 -47.94
CA LEU A 52 -2.37 40.05 -47.21
C LEU A 52 -1.43 39.28 -46.27
N ALA A 53 -0.15 39.67 -46.31
CA ALA A 53 0.97 39.05 -45.63
C ALA A 53 0.99 39.35 -44.13
N ALA A 54 1.30 38.33 -43.32
CA ALA A 54 1.94 38.50 -42.03
C ALA A 54 2.78 37.25 -41.75
N ALA A 55 4.10 37.41 -41.83
CA ALA A 55 5.06 36.39 -41.40
C ALA A 55 5.01 36.30 -39.87
N ILE A 56 4.26 35.33 -39.35
CA ILE A 56 4.39 34.90 -37.96
C ILE A 56 5.40 33.75 -37.99
N VAL A 57 6.56 33.99 -37.39
CA VAL A 57 7.47 32.91 -36.97
C VAL A 57 6.70 32.08 -35.95
N MET A 58 6.01 31.04 -36.41
CA MET A 58 5.61 29.94 -35.54
C MET A 58 6.90 29.26 -35.11
N THR A 59 7.42 29.64 -33.96
CA THR A 59 8.11 28.67 -33.12
C THR A 59 7.12 27.53 -32.91
N LEU A 60 7.41 26.39 -33.54
CA LEU A 60 6.78 25.13 -33.21
C LEU A 60 7.15 24.80 -31.76
N PHE A 61 6.43 25.39 -30.81
CA PHE A 61 6.26 24.75 -29.53
C PHE A 61 5.36 23.54 -29.81
N PRO A 62 5.84 22.30 -29.64
CA PRO A 62 4.93 21.18 -29.63
C PRO A 62 3.95 21.43 -28.48
N ALA A 63 2.68 21.53 -28.83
CA ALA A 63 1.59 21.47 -27.87
C ALA A 63 1.74 20.18 -27.05
N THR A 64 2.02 20.36 -25.76
CA THR A 64 1.77 19.43 -24.65
C THR A 64 1.79 17.95 -25.02
N SER A 65 2.98 17.32 -24.98
CA SER A 65 3.02 15.89 -24.72
C SER A 65 2.45 15.68 -23.32
N ASN A 66 1.31 14.99 -23.22
CA ASN A 66 0.87 14.39 -21.97
C ASN A 66 2.00 13.47 -21.48
N ALA A 67 2.88 13.99 -20.62
CA ALA A 67 3.79 13.15 -19.87
C ALA A 67 2.89 12.28 -18.99
N THR A 68 2.74 11.02 -19.38
CA THR A 68 2.10 10.03 -18.52
C THR A 68 2.77 10.10 -17.15
N GLY A 69 2.01 10.07 -16.05
CA GLY A 69 2.53 10.13 -14.69
C GLY A 69 3.33 8.89 -14.27
N ILE A 70 3.87 8.13 -15.22
CA ILE A 70 4.57 6.86 -15.05
C ILE A 70 5.83 6.82 -15.90
N VAL A 71 6.86 6.12 -15.40
CA VAL A 71 8.10 5.79 -16.12
C VAL A 71 8.38 4.28 -16.00
N GLU A 72 9.22 3.75 -16.90
CA GLU A 72 9.67 2.34 -16.87
C GLU A 72 8.55 1.28 -16.92
N LEU A 73 7.48 1.55 -17.69
CA LEU A 73 6.37 0.63 -17.85
C LEU A 73 6.83 -0.69 -18.50
N THR A 74 6.66 -1.81 -17.78
CA THR A 74 7.12 -3.14 -18.20
C THR A 74 6.04 -4.19 -17.95
N GLN A 75 5.83 -5.11 -18.89
CA GLN A 75 4.99 -6.30 -18.70
C GLN A 75 5.74 -7.38 -17.91
N ILE A 76 5.10 -7.99 -16.92
CA ILE A 76 5.69 -9.00 -16.03
C ILE A 76 5.21 -10.40 -16.37
N THR A 77 3.90 -10.58 -16.60
CA THR A 77 3.34 -11.86 -17.04
C THR A 77 2.81 -11.78 -18.46
N SER A 78 2.79 -12.91 -19.16
CA SER A 78 2.29 -13.00 -20.54
C SER A 78 1.78 -14.41 -20.84
N GLY A 79 1.04 -14.55 -21.94
CA GLY A 79 0.63 -15.84 -22.49
C GLY A 79 -0.87 -16.08 -22.44
N ASN A 80 -1.25 -17.27 -21.99
CA ASN A 80 -2.63 -17.75 -22.06
C ASN A 80 -3.40 -17.73 -20.73
N THR A 81 -2.75 -17.27 -19.67
CA THR A 81 -3.36 -17.03 -18.37
C THR A 81 -4.10 -15.70 -18.36
N VAL A 82 -4.90 -15.52 -17.31
CA VAL A 82 -5.44 -14.25 -16.87
C VAL A 82 -4.91 -14.07 -15.45
N ASP A 83 -4.10 -13.02 -15.26
CA ASP A 83 -3.37 -12.77 -14.03
C ASP A 83 -3.88 -11.47 -13.38
N LEU A 84 -4.28 -11.55 -12.13
CA LEU A 84 -4.94 -10.48 -11.39
C LEU A 84 -4.36 -10.36 -9.97
N TYR A 85 -4.60 -9.21 -9.34
CA TYR A 85 -4.28 -8.95 -7.94
C TYR A 85 -2.83 -9.30 -7.56
N PRO A 86 -1.85 -8.61 -8.15
CA PRO A 86 -0.45 -8.81 -7.78
C PRO A 86 -0.19 -8.43 -6.31
N ALA A 87 0.69 -9.16 -5.65
CA ALA A 87 1.15 -8.90 -4.30
C ALA A 87 2.68 -9.08 -4.23
N ILE A 88 3.39 -7.96 -4.13
CA ILE A 88 4.86 -7.94 -4.03
C ILE A 88 5.31 -8.31 -2.62
N SER A 89 6.36 -9.13 -2.52
CA SER A 89 6.96 -9.51 -1.24
C SER A 89 7.64 -8.31 -0.57
N PRO A 90 7.70 -8.28 0.77
CA PRO A 90 8.38 -7.20 1.50
C PRO A 90 9.86 -7.01 1.13
N ASP A 91 10.56 -8.04 0.68
CA ASP A 91 11.94 -7.94 0.16
C ASP A 91 12.01 -7.50 -1.31
N GLY A 92 10.89 -7.42 -2.02
CA GLY A 92 10.79 -6.98 -3.41
C GLY A 92 11.19 -8.03 -4.46
N ASN A 93 11.50 -9.27 -4.05
CA ASN A 93 12.05 -10.30 -4.94
C ASN A 93 11.00 -11.22 -5.56
N PHE A 94 9.83 -11.36 -4.94
CA PHE A 94 8.81 -12.32 -5.33
C PHE A 94 7.46 -11.64 -5.49
N LEU A 95 6.74 -12.04 -6.53
CA LEU A 95 5.39 -11.54 -6.79
C LEU A 95 4.41 -12.70 -6.80
N LEU A 96 3.43 -12.66 -5.89
CA LEU A 96 2.25 -13.52 -5.92
C LEU A 96 1.16 -12.87 -6.76
N TYR A 97 0.32 -13.67 -7.38
CA TYR A 97 -0.85 -13.20 -8.10
C TYR A 97 -1.86 -14.34 -8.30
N GLN A 98 -3.12 -13.97 -8.49
CA GLN A 98 -4.17 -14.92 -8.88
C GLN A 98 -4.03 -15.21 -10.37
N SER A 99 -4.06 -16.48 -10.75
CA SER A 99 -3.89 -16.89 -12.14
C SER A 99 -4.89 -17.97 -12.51
N TYR A 100 -5.47 -17.88 -13.71
CA TYR A 100 -6.18 -19.00 -14.30
C TYR A 100 -6.01 -19.05 -15.82
N ILE A 101 -6.13 -20.25 -16.39
CA ILE A 101 -6.09 -20.46 -17.84
C ILE A 101 -7.52 -20.42 -18.37
N LYS A 102 -7.78 -19.68 -19.46
CA LYS A 102 -9.11 -19.65 -20.10
C LYS A 102 -9.57 -21.06 -20.50
N GLY A 103 -10.61 -21.56 -19.83
CA GLY A 103 -11.10 -22.95 -19.96
C GLY A 103 -10.98 -23.76 -18.66
N ASN A 104 -10.08 -23.35 -17.76
CA ASN A 104 -10.17 -23.63 -16.34
C ASN A 104 -11.26 -22.74 -15.72
N THR A 105 -12.03 -23.26 -14.77
CA THR A 105 -13.11 -22.52 -14.11
C THR A 105 -12.70 -21.92 -12.77
N ARG A 106 -11.41 -21.99 -12.41
CA ARG A 106 -10.91 -21.63 -11.07
C ARG A 106 -9.60 -20.84 -11.11
N PHE A 107 -9.44 -19.93 -10.16
CA PHE A 107 -8.18 -19.24 -9.87
C PHE A 107 -7.28 -20.07 -8.95
N ASP A 108 -6.00 -20.11 -9.29
CA ASP A 108 -4.90 -20.62 -8.48
C ASP A 108 -4.01 -19.44 -8.05
N ILE A 109 -3.12 -19.64 -7.07
CA ILE A 109 -2.11 -18.63 -6.73
C ILE A 109 -0.79 -19.03 -7.37
N ALA A 110 -0.28 -18.16 -8.23
CA ALA A 110 1.02 -18.28 -8.86
C ALA A 110 2.03 -17.32 -8.23
N MET A 111 3.30 -17.67 -8.36
CA MET A 111 4.42 -16.86 -7.91
C MET A 111 5.46 -16.74 -9.03
N ILE A 112 6.02 -15.55 -9.21
CA ILE A 112 7.19 -15.30 -10.05
C ILE A 112 8.33 -14.75 -9.18
N ASN A 113 9.54 -15.23 -9.42
CA ASN A 113 10.77 -14.58 -8.93
C ASN A 113 11.13 -13.49 -9.95
N LEU A 114 11.31 -12.26 -9.46
CA LEU A 114 11.54 -11.08 -10.29
C LEU A 114 12.99 -10.95 -10.80
N GLU A 115 13.88 -11.86 -10.40
CA GLU A 115 15.16 -12.08 -11.07
C GLU A 115 14.96 -12.49 -12.54
N VAL A 116 15.82 -11.96 -13.41
CA VAL A 116 15.75 -12.17 -14.85
C VAL A 116 15.77 -13.66 -15.21
N GLY A 117 14.83 -14.08 -16.08
CA GLY A 117 14.80 -15.42 -16.67
C GLY A 117 14.14 -16.51 -15.83
N LYS A 118 13.54 -16.18 -14.67
CA LYS A 118 12.77 -17.13 -13.88
C LYS A 118 11.33 -17.24 -14.39
N LEU A 119 10.83 -18.47 -14.53
CA LEU A 119 9.46 -18.74 -14.93
C LEU A 119 8.52 -18.75 -13.72
N PRO A 120 7.26 -18.33 -13.90
CA PRO A 120 6.26 -18.49 -12.85
C PRO A 120 6.00 -19.95 -12.49
N ARG A 121 5.59 -20.17 -11.24
CA ARG A 121 5.09 -21.47 -10.77
C ARG A 121 3.85 -21.29 -9.91
N THR A 122 2.96 -22.27 -9.94
CA THR A 122 1.82 -22.33 -9.04
C THR A 122 2.28 -22.70 -7.63
N VAL A 123 1.86 -21.93 -6.63
CA VAL A 123 2.17 -22.16 -5.20
C VAL A 123 0.96 -22.67 -4.42
N VAL A 124 -0.26 -22.35 -4.87
CA VAL A 124 -1.52 -22.90 -4.34
C VAL A 124 -2.39 -23.31 -5.51
N ASN A 125 -2.88 -24.56 -5.47
CA ASN A 125 -3.80 -25.12 -6.46
C ASN A 125 -4.80 -26.02 -5.74
N THR A 126 -5.81 -25.41 -5.13
CA THR A 126 -6.84 -26.17 -4.47
C THR A 126 -7.91 -26.61 -5.47
N ARG A 127 -8.90 -27.39 -5.00
CA ARG A 127 -10.05 -27.74 -5.85
C ARG A 127 -11.04 -26.59 -6.03
N GLU A 128 -10.73 -25.42 -5.48
CA GLU A 128 -11.62 -24.27 -5.31
C GLU A 128 -10.87 -23.00 -5.72
N ASP A 129 -11.55 -21.85 -5.80
CA ASP A 129 -10.87 -20.58 -6.12
C ASP A 129 -9.93 -20.18 -4.97
N ASP A 130 -8.66 -19.92 -5.31
CA ASP A 130 -7.64 -19.39 -4.40
C ASP A 130 -7.34 -17.92 -4.77
N LEU A 131 -7.62 -17.01 -3.85
CA LEU A 131 -7.76 -15.58 -4.13
C LEU A 131 -6.97 -14.72 -3.13
N PHE A 132 -6.75 -13.46 -3.53
CA PHE A 132 -6.22 -12.34 -2.75
C PHE A 132 -5.00 -12.70 -1.88
N PRO A 133 -3.87 -13.11 -2.48
CA PRO A 133 -2.66 -13.36 -1.72
C PRO A 133 -2.12 -12.08 -1.08
N ALA A 134 -1.68 -12.15 0.17
CA ALA A 134 -0.95 -11.08 0.84
C ALA A 134 0.22 -11.64 1.67
N TRP A 135 1.41 -11.07 1.49
CA TRP A 135 2.62 -11.55 2.15
C TRP A 135 2.65 -11.25 3.65
N LEU A 136 3.24 -12.16 4.41
CA LEU A 136 3.76 -11.84 5.74
C LEU A 136 5.09 -11.07 5.60
N PRO A 137 5.51 -10.32 6.65
CA PRO A 137 6.76 -9.53 6.64
C PRO A 137 8.02 -10.34 6.35
N ASP A 138 7.99 -11.66 6.61
CA ASP A 138 9.13 -12.57 6.39
C ASP A 138 9.42 -12.90 4.92
N SER A 139 8.63 -12.38 3.97
CA SER A 139 8.77 -12.63 2.53
C SER A 139 8.76 -14.12 2.15
N ARG A 140 8.21 -14.97 3.03
CA ARG A 140 8.18 -16.43 2.89
C ARG A 140 6.77 -16.96 2.96
N ARG A 141 6.02 -16.53 3.96
CA ARG A 141 4.63 -16.94 4.17
C ARG A 141 3.70 -15.89 3.60
N PHE A 142 2.50 -16.32 3.26
CA PHE A 142 1.44 -15.44 2.80
C PHE A 142 0.09 -15.95 3.27
N VAL A 143 -0.84 -15.03 3.45
CA VAL A 143 -2.25 -15.34 3.62
C VAL A 143 -2.94 -15.33 2.26
N PHE A 144 -4.00 -16.11 2.15
CA PHE A 144 -4.87 -16.14 0.98
C PHE A 144 -6.25 -16.65 1.34
N ASP A 145 -7.20 -16.40 0.46
CA ASP A 145 -8.57 -16.84 0.63
C ASP A 145 -8.84 -18.05 -0.24
N THR A 146 -9.55 -19.03 0.32
CA THR A 146 -10.01 -20.16 -0.49
C THR A 146 -11.42 -20.56 -0.07
N PHE A 147 -12.24 -20.91 -1.07
CA PHE A 147 -13.59 -21.39 -0.80
C PHE A 147 -13.52 -22.85 -0.35
N ARG A 148 -13.61 -23.13 0.94
CA ARG A 148 -13.60 -24.50 1.48
C ARG A 148 -14.75 -24.68 2.45
N LEU A 149 -15.25 -25.91 2.59
CA LEU A 149 -16.32 -26.23 3.55
C LEU A 149 -17.58 -25.33 3.40
N ASP A 150 -17.92 -25.00 2.16
CA ASP A 150 -19.03 -24.11 1.79
C ASP A 150 -18.88 -22.63 2.21
N CYS A 151 -17.65 -22.14 2.51
CA CYS A 151 -17.38 -20.75 2.88
C CYS A 151 -16.02 -20.24 2.38
N HIS A 152 -15.88 -18.93 2.14
CA HIS A 152 -14.55 -18.31 1.98
C HIS A 152 -13.90 -18.18 3.36
N MET A 153 -12.67 -18.66 3.47
CA MET A 153 -11.87 -18.60 4.69
C MET A 153 -10.46 -18.16 4.35
N VAL A 154 -9.80 -17.53 5.32
CA VAL A 154 -8.42 -17.07 5.21
C VAL A 154 -7.49 -18.15 5.74
N TRP A 155 -6.46 -18.47 4.97
CA TRP A 155 -5.45 -19.49 5.26
C TRP A 155 -4.06 -18.89 5.14
N ILE A 156 -3.09 -19.50 5.81
CA ILE A 156 -1.67 -19.20 5.64
C ILE A 156 -0.94 -20.38 5.00
N ALA A 157 -0.03 -20.08 4.08
CA ALA A 157 0.85 -21.04 3.43
C ALA A 157 2.29 -20.52 3.35
N ASP A 158 3.23 -21.43 3.10
CA ASP A 158 4.64 -21.13 2.83
C ASP A 158 4.86 -21.21 1.32
N ALA A 159 5.28 -20.09 0.72
CA ALA A 159 5.38 -19.97 -0.73
C ALA A 159 6.46 -20.90 -1.32
N PHE A 160 7.44 -21.32 -0.54
CA PHE A 160 8.65 -22.01 -1.01
C PHE A 160 8.61 -23.52 -0.79
N LYS A 161 7.59 -24.02 -0.11
CA LYS A 161 7.46 -25.45 0.18
C LYS A 161 6.28 -26.03 -0.59
N GLU A 162 6.57 -27.02 -1.43
CA GLU A 162 5.54 -27.79 -2.14
C GLU A 162 4.61 -28.49 -1.14
N ALA A 163 3.30 -28.48 -1.44
CA ALA A 163 2.27 -29.07 -0.58
C ALA A 163 2.32 -28.60 0.88
N SER A 164 2.69 -27.33 1.10
CA SER A 164 2.69 -26.73 2.44
C SER A 164 1.37 -26.96 3.16
N PRO A 165 1.37 -27.36 4.44
CA PRO A 165 0.14 -27.47 5.19
C PRO A 165 -0.48 -26.07 5.31
N HIS A 166 -1.71 -25.93 4.80
CA HIS A 166 -2.45 -24.68 4.96
C HIS A 166 -3.02 -24.65 6.38
N VAL A 167 -2.71 -23.60 7.12
CA VAL A 167 -3.30 -23.38 8.45
C VAL A 167 -4.47 -22.40 8.28
N GLN A 168 -5.65 -22.83 8.70
CA GLN A 168 -6.85 -22.00 8.69
C GLN A 168 -6.72 -20.94 9.79
N LEU A 169 -6.82 -19.66 9.43
CA LEU A 169 -6.76 -18.55 10.38
C LEU A 169 -8.14 -18.08 10.85
N SER A 170 -9.17 -18.51 10.12
CA SER A 170 -10.48 -17.87 10.14
C SER A 170 -11.55 -18.91 10.47
N GLU A 171 -12.51 -18.60 11.34
CA GLU A 171 -13.38 -19.62 11.99
C GLU A 171 -14.50 -20.19 11.10
N GLY A 172 -14.68 -19.69 9.86
CA GLY A 172 -15.70 -20.21 8.93
C GLY A 172 -17.15 -19.91 9.33
N ILE A 173 -17.36 -19.00 10.28
CA ILE A 173 -18.69 -18.52 10.73
C ILE A 173 -19.32 -17.48 9.78
N ALA A 174 -18.51 -16.97 8.85
CA ALA A 174 -18.84 -15.95 7.85
C ALA A 174 -17.89 -16.13 6.67
N ALA A 175 -18.26 -15.60 5.50
CA ALA A 175 -17.31 -15.57 4.38
C ALA A 175 -16.28 -14.47 4.64
N GLU A 176 -15.01 -14.88 4.63
CA GLU A 176 -13.86 -14.06 5.00
C GLU A 176 -12.88 -14.01 3.84
N PHE A 177 -12.43 -12.80 3.50
CA PHE A 177 -11.63 -12.55 2.30
C PHE A 177 -10.83 -11.25 2.38
N ASP A 178 -9.94 -11.05 1.40
CA ASP A 178 -9.18 -9.85 1.10
C ASP A 178 -8.36 -9.38 2.30
N ALA A 179 -7.55 -10.31 2.80
CA ALA A 179 -6.75 -10.12 3.99
C ALA A 179 -5.48 -9.29 3.69
N SER A 180 -5.14 -8.38 4.60
CA SER A 180 -3.87 -7.66 4.64
C SER A 180 -3.18 -7.93 5.98
N VAL A 181 -1.87 -8.13 5.95
CA VAL A 181 -1.06 -8.46 7.13
C VAL A 181 -0.40 -7.19 7.69
N SER A 182 -0.39 -7.03 9.00
CA SER A 182 0.31 -5.91 9.65
C SER A 182 1.83 -6.01 9.45
N PRO A 183 2.57 -4.89 9.44
CA PRO A 183 4.03 -4.88 9.25
C PRO A 183 4.81 -5.68 10.31
N ASP A 184 4.27 -5.81 11.52
CA ASP A 184 4.84 -6.63 12.60
C ASP A 184 4.52 -8.14 12.46
N GLY A 185 3.66 -8.51 11.51
CA GLY A 185 3.24 -9.89 11.24
C GLY A 185 2.33 -10.50 12.32
N LYS A 186 1.86 -9.71 13.27
CA LYS A 186 1.06 -10.20 14.41
C LYS A 186 -0.45 -10.15 14.16
N HIS A 187 -0.90 -9.32 13.22
CA HIS A 187 -2.32 -9.11 12.95
C HIS A 187 -2.62 -9.22 11.45
N ILE A 188 -3.87 -9.53 11.16
CA ILE A 188 -4.46 -9.45 9.84
C ILE A 188 -5.70 -8.56 9.91
N ALA A 189 -5.86 -7.68 8.93
CA ALA A 189 -7.12 -7.03 8.63
C ALA A 189 -7.81 -7.83 7.53
N LEU A 190 -9.08 -8.17 7.68
CA LEU A 190 -9.82 -8.95 6.69
C LEU A 190 -11.27 -8.50 6.59
N CYS A 191 -11.90 -8.74 5.44
CA CYS A 191 -13.34 -8.58 5.28
C CYS A 191 -14.07 -9.82 5.81
N SER A 192 -15.16 -9.64 6.54
CA SER A 192 -16.03 -10.72 7.03
C SER A 192 -17.49 -10.37 6.80
N TRP A 193 -18.25 -11.32 6.25
CA TRP A 193 -19.67 -11.13 6.02
C TRP A 193 -20.48 -12.42 6.20
N LYS A 194 -21.35 -12.38 7.23
CA LYS A 194 -22.10 -13.51 7.79
C LYS A 194 -23.14 -14.17 6.87
N ASN A 195 -23.52 -13.57 5.74
CA ASN A 195 -24.65 -14.02 4.91
C ASN A 195 -24.31 -14.19 3.43
N LEU A 196 -23.04 -14.39 3.09
CA LEU A 196 -22.62 -14.62 1.71
C LEU A 196 -22.79 -16.09 1.31
N LYS A 197 -23.28 -16.30 0.10
CA LYS A 197 -23.27 -17.62 -0.56
C LYS A 197 -22.10 -17.68 -1.54
N LYS A 198 -21.60 -18.87 -1.87
CA LYS A 198 -20.54 -19.08 -2.89
C LYS A 198 -20.73 -18.24 -4.16
N LYS A 199 -21.95 -18.20 -4.69
CA LYS A 199 -22.29 -17.45 -5.90
C LYS A 199 -22.13 -15.93 -5.79
N ASP A 200 -22.09 -15.40 -4.56
CA ASP A 200 -22.00 -13.98 -4.29
C ASP A 200 -20.53 -13.52 -4.31
N ILE A 201 -19.56 -14.40 -4.07
CA ILE A 201 -18.11 -14.15 -4.19
C ILE A 201 -17.55 -15.06 -5.28
N ARG A 202 -17.83 -14.73 -6.54
CA ARG A 202 -17.09 -15.31 -7.66
C ARG A 202 -16.29 -14.18 -8.27
N THR A 203 -14.96 -14.26 -8.21
CA THR A 203 -14.10 -13.28 -8.88
C THR A 203 -14.45 -13.29 -10.36
N PRO A 204 -15.03 -12.21 -10.88
CA PRO A 204 -15.37 -12.18 -12.28
C PRO A 204 -14.07 -12.11 -13.08
N SER A 205 -14.03 -12.82 -14.20
CA SER A 205 -12.87 -12.83 -15.10
C SER A 205 -12.54 -11.46 -15.71
N ASP A 206 -13.38 -10.45 -15.45
CA ASP A 206 -13.21 -9.07 -15.90
C ASP A 206 -12.49 -8.18 -14.87
N GLY A 207 -11.96 -8.75 -13.78
CA GLY A 207 -11.17 -8.05 -12.76
C GLY A 207 -12.00 -7.18 -11.80
N LYS A 208 -13.33 -7.17 -11.92
CA LYS A 208 -14.19 -6.22 -11.18
C LYS A 208 -14.82 -6.83 -9.93
N PHE A 209 -14.00 -7.33 -9.01
CA PHE A 209 -14.50 -7.96 -7.78
C PHE A 209 -15.39 -7.02 -6.94
N PHE A 210 -15.03 -5.73 -6.85
CA PHE A 210 -15.79 -4.73 -6.09
C PHE A 210 -17.26 -4.56 -6.56
N LYS A 211 -17.60 -4.95 -7.81
CA LYS A 211 -19.00 -4.92 -8.30
C LYS A 211 -19.93 -5.83 -7.50
N VAL A 212 -19.40 -6.83 -6.79
CA VAL A 212 -20.17 -7.63 -5.84
C VAL A 212 -20.85 -6.76 -4.78
N PHE A 213 -20.21 -5.65 -4.40
CA PHE A 213 -20.62 -4.77 -3.31
C PHE A 213 -21.29 -3.46 -3.79
N SER A 214 -21.50 -3.30 -5.10
CA SER A 214 -22.07 -2.07 -5.70
C SER A 214 -23.58 -1.89 -5.45
N LYS A 215 -24.23 -2.79 -4.71
CA LYS A 215 -25.63 -2.63 -4.27
C LYS A 215 -25.65 -2.05 -2.86
N PRO A 216 -26.31 -0.90 -2.63
CA PRO A 216 -26.42 -0.31 -1.30
C PRO A 216 -27.06 -1.34 -0.34
N LYS A 217 -26.49 -1.48 0.86
CA LYS A 217 -26.84 -2.45 1.94
C LYS A 217 -26.10 -3.80 1.94
N LYS A 218 -24.96 -3.93 1.26
CA LYS A 218 -24.18 -5.19 1.18
C LYS A 218 -22.68 -5.05 1.48
N LEU A 219 -22.26 -4.03 2.22
CA LEU A 219 -20.85 -3.95 2.63
C LEU A 219 -20.52 -5.01 3.70
N PRO A 220 -19.41 -5.73 3.53
CA PRO A 220 -18.84 -6.54 4.61
C PRO A 220 -18.27 -5.63 5.70
N MET A 221 -17.85 -6.28 6.78
CA MET A 221 -17.19 -5.63 7.89
C MET A 221 -15.69 -5.94 7.83
N ILE A 222 -14.84 -4.94 8.02
CA ILE A 222 -13.41 -5.12 8.25
C ILE A 222 -13.20 -5.49 9.71
N TRP A 223 -12.42 -6.55 9.93
CA TRP A 223 -12.03 -7.06 11.24
C TRP A 223 -10.52 -7.03 11.36
N ILE A 224 -10.02 -6.80 12.58
CA ILE A 224 -8.63 -7.05 12.96
C ILE A 224 -8.61 -8.34 13.77
N VAL A 225 -7.74 -9.25 13.37
CA VAL A 225 -7.59 -10.60 13.93
C VAL A 225 -6.12 -10.86 14.18
N LYS A 226 -5.77 -11.51 15.28
CA LYS A 226 -4.38 -11.93 15.51
C LYS A 226 -4.01 -13.02 14.49
N ILE A 227 -2.74 -13.09 14.09
CA ILE A 227 -2.28 -14.03 13.05
C ILE A 227 -2.48 -15.51 13.42
N ASP A 228 -2.71 -15.83 14.70
CA ASP A 228 -3.08 -17.17 15.19
C ASP A 228 -4.59 -17.46 15.12
N GLY A 229 -5.38 -16.52 14.59
CA GLY A 229 -6.84 -16.57 14.48
C GLY A 229 -7.60 -16.08 15.71
N SER A 230 -6.91 -15.84 16.83
CA SER A 230 -7.53 -15.36 18.07
C SER A 230 -7.76 -13.84 18.08
N GLN A 231 -8.34 -13.33 19.17
CA GLN A 231 -8.49 -11.89 19.45
C GLN A 231 -9.08 -11.09 18.28
N ARG A 232 -10.25 -11.55 17.82
CA ARG A 232 -10.96 -10.93 16.71
C ARG A 232 -11.75 -9.72 17.19
N ARG A 233 -11.56 -8.56 16.55
CA ARG A 233 -12.39 -7.38 16.78
C ARG A 233 -12.89 -6.77 15.49
N GLN A 234 -14.12 -6.29 15.55
CA GLN A 234 -14.73 -5.53 14.48
C GLN A 234 -14.11 -4.13 14.43
N LEU A 235 -13.78 -3.64 13.23
CA LEU A 235 -13.25 -2.29 13.03
C LEU A 235 -14.29 -1.38 12.39
N ILE A 236 -14.61 -1.60 11.11
CA ILE A 236 -15.45 -0.67 10.33
C ILE A 236 -16.04 -1.35 9.09
N LYS A 237 -17.15 -0.83 8.55
CA LYS A 237 -17.70 -1.32 7.28
C LYS A 237 -16.84 -0.85 6.11
N GLY A 238 -16.44 -1.79 5.25
CA GLY A 238 -15.60 -1.51 4.09
C GLY A 238 -15.02 -2.78 3.48
N ILE A 239 -14.24 -2.59 2.41
CA ILE A 239 -13.51 -3.63 1.67
C ILE A 239 -12.07 -3.20 1.40
N ASN A 240 -11.24 -4.12 0.91
CA ASN A 240 -9.85 -3.84 0.53
C ASN A 240 -9.02 -3.18 1.64
N PRO A 241 -8.96 -3.76 2.87
CA PRO A 241 -8.11 -3.22 3.91
C PRO A 241 -6.63 -3.33 3.50
N ALA A 242 -5.86 -2.27 3.72
CA ALA A 242 -4.43 -2.23 3.49
C ALA A 242 -3.73 -1.54 4.66
N TRP A 243 -2.88 -2.27 5.39
CA TRP A 243 -2.06 -1.72 6.47
C TRP A 243 -1.05 -0.72 5.94
N SER A 244 -0.87 0.39 6.67
CA SER A 244 0.26 1.29 6.46
C SER A 244 1.58 0.63 6.85
N PRO A 245 2.72 1.08 6.31
CA PRO A 245 4.05 0.51 6.62
C PRO A 245 4.45 0.62 8.09
N ASP A 246 3.95 1.64 8.80
CA ASP A 246 4.16 1.86 10.23
C ASP A 246 3.23 1.01 11.12
N GLY A 247 2.19 0.38 10.55
CA GLY A 247 1.20 -0.40 11.28
C GLY A 247 0.19 0.43 12.09
N GLU A 248 0.21 1.76 11.98
CA GLU A 248 -0.72 2.62 12.73
C GLU A 248 -2.08 2.77 12.04
N TRP A 249 -2.11 2.69 10.71
CA TRP A 249 -3.26 3.01 9.88
C TRP A 249 -3.69 1.84 9.00
N LEU A 250 -4.96 1.86 8.66
CA LEU A 250 -5.57 1.03 7.62
C LEU A 250 -6.21 1.94 6.59
N ALA A 251 -5.80 1.81 5.33
CA ALA A 251 -6.55 2.33 4.20
C ALA A 251 -7.60 1.29 3.77
N PHE A 252 -8.78 1.72 3.33
CA PHE A 252 -9.84 0.82 2.89
C PHE A 252 -10.85 1.56 2.00
N ALA A 253 -11.65 0.82 1.26
CA ALA A 253 -12.73 1.38 0.45
C ALA A 253 -14.09 1.23 1.16
N SER A 254 -14.91 2.28 1.14
CA SER A 254 -16.25 2.26 1.73
C SER A 254 -17.22 3.13 0.94
N ASN A 255 -18.49 2.72 0.87
CA ASN A 255 -19.57 3.46 0.23
C ASN A 255 -20.56 4.07 1.23
N GLU A 256 -20.18 4.21 2.50
CA GLU A 256 -21.03 4.83 3.52
C GLU A 256 -21.32 6.32 3.22
N SER A 257 -20.53 6.99 2.37
CA SER A 257 -20.79 8.35 1.86
C SER A 257 -21.60 8.40 0.55
N GLY A 258 -21.98 7.25 -0.01
CA GLY A 258 -22.74 7.15 -1.26
C GLY A 258 -22.05 6.23 -2.27
N ASP A 259 -21.03 6.76 -2.95
CA ASP A 259 -20.16 5.99 -3.83
C ASP A 259 -18.95 5.44 -3.06
N PHE A 260 -18.22 4.48 -3.63
CA PHE A 260 -17.01 3.95 -3.00
C PHE A 260 -15.90 5.00 -3.03
N GLU A 261 -15.41 5.32 -1.84
CA GLU A 261 -14.29 6.23 -1.60
C GLU A 261 -13.22 5.51 -0.77
N ILE A 262 -11.97 5.98 -0.87
CA ILE A 262 -10.85 5.57 -0.03
C ILE A 262 -10.89 6.34 1.29
N TYR A 263 -10.91 5.58 2.36
CA TYR A 263 -10.80 6.06 3.73
C TYR A 263 -9.49 5.57 4.34
N LYS A 264 -9.06 6.25 5.40
CA LYS A 264 -8.12 5.68 6.37
C LYS A 264 -8.67 5.76 7.79
N ILE A 265 -8.25 4.84 8.64
CA ILE A 265 -8.60 4.77 10.06
C ILE A 265 -7.40 4.25 10.84
N LYS A 266 -7.21 4.68 12.08
CA LYS A 266 -6.20 4.09 12.95
C LYS A 266 -6.57 2.65 13.28
N ALA A 267 -5.56 1.83 13.54
CA ALA A 267 -5.75 0.45 13.97
C ALA A 267 -6.75 0.36 15.12
N ASP A 268 -6.66 1.24 16.13
CA ASP A 268 -7.55 1.28 17.29
C ASP A 268 -9.01 1.68 16.99
N GLY A 269 -9.31 2.13 15.76
CA GLY A 269 -10.64 2.57 15.33
C GLY A 269 -10.87 4.09 15.42
N SER A 270 -9.89 4.86 15.88
CA SER A 270 -9.95 6.32 15.91
C SER A 270 -9.47 6.95 14.60
N GLY A 271 -9.63 8.28 14.46
CA GLY A 271 -9.02 9.03 13.35
C GLY A 271 -9.60 8.74 11.96
N LEU A 272 -10.84 8.26 11.85
CA LEU A 272 -11.48 7.98 10.56
C LEU A 272 -11.48 9.23 9.66
N GLN A 273 -10.89 9.10 8.48
CA GLN A 273 -10.79 10.16 7.48
C GLN A 273 -11.20 9.65 6.09
N ASN A 274 -12.09 10.38 5.42
CA ASN A 274 -12.35 10.18 3.99
C ASN A 274 -11.31 10.93 3.16
N LEU A 275 -10.47 10.20 2.42
CA LEU A 275 -9.37 10.75 1.62
C LEU A 275 -9.84 11.18 0.23
N THR A 276 -10.79 10.44 -0.34
CA THR A 276 -11.30 10.73 -1.67
C THR A 276 -12.74 11.24 -1.59
N ARG A 277 -13.04 12.31 -2.34
CA ARG A 277 -14.39 12.88 -2.41
C ARG A 277 -14.71 13.14 -3.86
N SER A 278 -15.21 12.12 -4.55
CA SER A 278 -15.69 12.24 -5.91
C SER A 278 -17.21 12.38 -5.95
N THR A 279 -17.71 12.95 -7.03
CA THR A 279 -19.10 12.73 -7.44
C THR A 279 -19.04 11.74 -8.60
N GLU A 280 -19.69 10.58 -8.47
CA GLU A 280 -19.83 9.56 -9.52
C GLU A 280 -18.53 8.79 -9.87
N SER A 281 -17.65 8.51 -8.90
CA SER A 281 -16.54 7.54 -9.06
C SER A 281 -16.67 6.35 -8.12
N ILE A 282 -15.99 5.26 -8.45
CA ILE A 282 -15.71 4.15 -7.57
C ILE A 282 -14.21 4.12 -7.35
N ASP A 283 -13.78 4.39 -6.13
CA ASP A 283 -12.37 4.31 -5.70
C ASP A 283 -12.20 3.13 -4.74
N VAL A 284 -11.34 2.18 -5.10
CA VAL A 284 -11.18 0.87 -4.44
C VAL A 284 -9.73 0.38 -4.46
N GLU A 285 -9.46 -0.75 -3.80
CA GLU A 285 -8.16 -1.44 -3.86
C GLU A 285 -6.96 -0.55 -3.49
N PRO A 286 -6.95 0.12 -2.31
CA PRO A 286 -5.83 0.95 -1.91
C PRO A 286 -4.59 0.13 -1.56
N THR A 287 -3.42 0.70 -1.81
CA THR A 287 -2.12 0.20 -1.34
C THR A 287 -1.26 1.39 -0.91
N TRP A 288 -0.49 1.24 0.16
CA TRP A 288 0.38 2.30 0.66
C TRP A 288 1.70 2.34 -0.09
N SER A 289 2.26 3.54 -0.26
CA SER A 289 3.68 3.66 -0.58
C SER A 289 4.51 3.10 0.56
N PRO A 290 5.71 2.55 0.28
CA PRO A 290 6.62 2.02 1.30
C PRO A 290 6.99 3.03 2.41
N ASP A 291 6.99 4.32 2.07
CA ASP A 291 7.29 5.42 2.98
C ASP A 291 6.05 5.98 3.71
N GLY A 292 4.86 5.41 3.49
CA GLY A 292 3.60 5.82 4.13
C GLY A 292 3.06 7.20 3.68
N ARG A 293 3.75 7.92 2.79
CA ARG A 293 3.35 9.28 2.38
C ARG A 293 2.22 9.30 1.35
N TYR A 294 2.04 8.21 0.62
CA TYR A 294 1.07 8.12 -0.47
C TYR A 294 0.24 6.84 -0.38
N ILE A 295 -0.93 6.88 -1.01
CA ILE A 295 -1.79 5.73 -1.24
C ILE A 295 -2.07 5.68 -2.74
N ALA A 296 -1.76 4.56 -3.38
CA ALA A 296 -2.20 4.26 -4.73
C ALA A 296 -3.49 3.44 -4.68
N PHE A 297 -4.38 3.64 -5.64
CA PHE A 297 -5.68 2.97 -5.65
C PHE A 297 -6.26 2.89 -7.07
N THR A 298 -7.21 1.98 -7.25
CA THR A 298 -7.98 1.81 -8.49
C THR A 298 -9.16 2.78 -8.50
N SER A 299 -9.36 3.54 -9.58
CA SER A 299 -10.43 4.54 -9.66
C SER A 299 -11.18 4.52 -10.99
N TYR A 300 -12.49 4.80 -10.94
CA TYR A 300 -13.37 4.95 -12.11
C TYR A 300 -13.72 6.40 -12.49
N ARG A 301 -13.04 7.41 -11.91
CA ARG A 301 -13.35 8.86 -12.06
C ARG A 301 -13.54 9.32 -13.51
N ASN A 302 -12.78 8.76 -14.44
CA ASN A 302 -12.77 9.17 -15.85
C ASN A 302 -13.53 8.20 -16.77
N LYS A 303 -14.50 7.47 -16.22
CA LYS A 303 -15.28 6.42 -16.93
C LYS A 303 -14.40 5.28 -17.47
N ARG A 304 -13.19 5.18 -16.93
CA ARG A 304 -12.18 4.16 -17.18
C ARG A 304 -11.54 3.79 -15.86
N TRP A 305 -11.05 2.56 -15.77
CA TRP A 305 -10.37 2.04 -14.60
C TRP A 305 -8.88 2.33 -14.77
N ASP A 306 -8.40 3.26 -13.97
CA ASP A 306 -7.01 3.72 -13.99
C ASP A 306 -6.46 3.69 -12.56
N ILE A 307 -5.13 3.67 -12.43
CA ILE A 307 -4.44 3.80 -11.14
C ILE A 307 -4.27 5.28 -10.82
N TYR A 308 -4.66 5.66 -9.60
CA TYR A 308 -4.48 6.99 -9.04
C TYR A 308 -3.59 6.92 -7.81
N MET A 309 -3.08 8.08 -7.41
CA MET A 309 -2.26 8.26 -6.22
C MET A 309 -2.72 9.51 -5.49
N ILE A 310 -2.73 9.45 -4.16
CA ILE A 310 -3.07 10.57 -3.28
C ILE A 310 -2.08 10.59 -2.11
N LYS A 311 -1.79 11.77 -1.55
CA LYS A 311 -1.03 11.84 -0.30
C LYS A 311 -1.86 11.24 0.83
N SER A 312 -1.19 10.68 1.84
CA SER A 312 -1.86 10.05 2.98
C SER A 312 -2.70 11.03 3.82
N ASP A 313 -2.50 12.34 3.67
CA ASP A 313 -3.33 13.39 4.25
C ASP A 313 -4.61 13.70 3.44
N GLY A 314 -4.77 13.12 2.24
CA GLY A 314 -5.88 13.33 1.31
C GLY A 314 -5.67 14.45 0.29
N SER A 315 -4.50 15.07 0.24
CA SER A 315 -4.16 16.10 -0.74
C SER A 315 -3.41 15.53 -1.95
N GLY A 316 -3.20 16.33 -2.99
CA GLY A 316 -2.33 15.97 -4.12
C GLY A 316 -2.81 14.77 -4.96
N LEU A 317 -4.12 14.60 -5.13
CA LEU A 317 -4.69 13.55 -5.99
C LEU A 317 -4.15 13.67 -7.42
N SER A 318 -3.62 12.57 -7.96
CA SER A 318 -3.03 12.50 -9.29
C SER A 318 -3.40 11.19 -9.99
N GLN A 319 -3.68 11.27 -11.30
CA GLN A 319 -3.87 10.10 -12.17
C GLN A 319 -2.51 9.59 -12.64
N LEU A 320 -2.20 8.31 -12.41
CA LEU A 320 -0.93 7.71 -12.85
C LEU A 320 -1.08 7.10 -14.24
N THR A 321 -2.05 6.19 -14.44
CA THR A 321 -2.25 5.54 -15.74
C THR A 321 -3.35 6.23 -16.56
N THR A 322 -3.21 6.22 -17.89
CA THR A 322 -4.14 6.89 -18.83
C THR A 322 -4.47 6.04 -20.06
N HIS A 323 -3.98 4.80 -20.10
CA HIS A 323 -4.21 3.90 -21.22
C HIS A 323 -5.71 3.51 -21.25
N PRO A 324 -6.33 3.27 -22.43
CA PRO A 324 -7.74 2.85 -22.49
C PRO A 324 -8.06 1.49 -21.83
N ALA A 325 -7.04 0.77 -21.37
CA ALA A 325 -7.17 -0.52 -20.72
C ALA A 325 -7.83 -0.36 -19.34
N PHE A 326 -8.32 -1.46 -18.79
CA PHE A 326 -8.56 -1.54 -17.36
C PHE A 326 -7.21 -1.70 -16.67
N ASP A 327 -6.89 -0.79 -15.76
CA ASP A 327 -5.78 -0.91 -14.81
C ASP A 327 -6.32 -0.98 -13.38
N GLY A 328 -5.88 -1.96 -12.59
CA GLY A 328 -6.32 -2.10 -11.19
C GLY A 328 -5.46 -3.00 -10.32
N GLY A 329 -5.89 -3.20 -9.07
CA GLY A 329 -5.18 -3.96 -8.03
C GLY A 329 -3.72 -3.55 -7.85
N PRO A 330 -3.40 -2.29 -7.55
CA PRO A 330 -2.02 -1.85 -7.38
C PRO A 330 -1.38 -2.49 -6.15
N SER A 331 -0.08 -2.79 -6.25
CA SER A 331 0.77 -3.30 -5.17
C SER A 331 2.11 -2.59 -5.21
N TRP A 332 2.42 -1.81 -4.18
CA TRP A 332 3.58 -0.92 -4.15
C TRP A 332 4.81 -1.60 -3.53
N ALA A 333 5.90 -1.67 -4.28
CA ALA A 333 7.16 -2.26 -3.87
C ALA A 333 8.09 -1.24 -3.20
N LYS A 334 8.97 -1.70 -2.30
CA LYS A 334 9.97 -0.87 -1.59
C LYS A 334 10.85 -0.02 -2.52
N ASN A 335 11.18 -0.55 -3.69
CA ASN A 335 11.98 0.15 -4.71
C ASN A 335 11.18 1.16 -5.56
N GLY A 336 9.92 1.43 -5.19
CA GLY A 336 9.07 2.43 -5.82
C GLY A 336 8.29 1.97 -7.05
N TYR A 337 8.44 0.73 -7.51
CA TYR A 337 7.55 0.19 -8.54
C TYR A 337 6.16 -0.08 -7.97
N ILE A 338 5.13 0.21 -8.77
CA ILE A 338 3.77 -0.27 -8.57
C ILE A 338 3.53 -1.41 -9.55
N TYR A 339 3.22 -2.59 -9.02
CA TYR A 339 2.71 -3.73 -9.78
C TYR A 339 1.19 -3.64 -9.86
N PHE A 340 0.59 -3.94 -11.00
CA PHE A 340 -0.85 -3.83 -11.21
C PHE A 340 -1.27 -4.78 -12.33
N HIS A 341 -2.55 -5.15 -12.38
CA HIS A 341 -3.07 -5.92 -13.50
C HIS A 341 -3.63 -5.00 -14.57
N SER A 342 -3.43 -5.37 -15.84
CA SER A 342 -3.94 -4.61 -16.98
C SER A 342 -4.33 -5.49 -18.14
N ASP A 343 -5.44 -5.16 -18.82
CA ASP A 343 -5.89 -5.82 -20.05
C ASP A 343 -5.35 -5.20 -21.35
N ARG A 344 -4.32 -4.35 -21.24
CA ARG A 344 -3.76 -3.59 -22.38
C ARG A 344 -3.21 -4.40 -23.53
N ASP A 345 -2.87 -5.68 -23.33
CA ASP A 345 -2.46 -6.60 -24.40
C ASP A 345 -3.59 -7.57 -24.82
N GLY A 346 -4.82 -7.30 -24.39
CA GLY A 346 -6.03 -8.06 -24.72
C GLY A 346 -6.45 -9.11 -23.70
N LYS A 347 -5.68 -9.31 -22.62
CA LYS A 347 -6.03 -10.12 -21.44
C LYS A 347 -5.42 -9.50 -20.19
N PHE A 348 -6.00 -9.75 -19.01
CA PHE A 348 -5.34 -9.30 -17.80
C PHE A 348 -4.02 -10.04 -17.60
N HIS A 349 -2.96 -9.27 -17.59
CA HIS A 349 -1.62 -9.68 -17.17
C HIS A 349 -1.09 -8.69 -16.15
N ILE A 350 -0.01 -9.05 -15.47
CA ILE A 350 0.67 -8.16 -14.55
C ILE A 350 1.64 -7.26 -15.29
N TRP A 351 1.60 -5.98 -14.95
CA TRP A 351 2.50 -4.94 -15.41
C TRP A 351 3.09 -4.22 -14.20
N ARG A 352 4.17 -3.47 -14.42
CA ARG A 352 4.71 -2.54 -13.42
C ARG A 352 5.12 -1.22 -14.03
N PHE A 353 5.13 -0.17 -13.23
CA PHE A 353 5.71 1.13 -13.57
C PHE A 353 6.23 1.83 -12.31
N LYS A 354 7.03 2.88 -12.45
CA LYS A 354 7.35 3.81 -11.35
C LYS A 354 6.53 5.09 -11.51
N PRO A 355 5.86 5.61 -10.46
CA PRO A 355 5.22 6.91 -10.54
C PRO A 355 6.24 8.02 -10.84
N ALA A 356 5.95 8.87 -11.82
CA ALA A 356 6.82 9.99 -12.16
C ALA A 356 6.88 10.98 -10.99
N GLY A 357 8.09 11.35 -10.56
CA GLY A 357 8.30 12.26 -9.43
C GLY A 357 8.18 11.61 -8.05
N TYR A 358 7.94 10.30 -7.95
CA TYR A 358 8.10 9.55 -6.71
C TYR A 358 9.51 8.98 -6.63
N SER A 359 10.22 9.33 -5.55
CA SER A 359 11.43 8.65 -5.10
C SER A 359 11.14 8.09 -3.70
N PRO A 360 11.44 6.80 -3.43
CA PRO A 360 11.40 6.28 -2.07
C PRO A 360 12.29 7.16 -1.19
N ILE A 361 11.79 7.64 -0.05
CA ILE A 361 12.69 8.17 0.98
C ILE A 361 13.41 6.96 1.57
N PRO A 362 14.75 6.97 1.65
CA PRO A 362 15.48 6.02 2.47
C PRO A 362 14.91 5.99 3.90
N PRO A 363 14.88 4.83 4.57
CA PRO A 363 14.49 4.75 5.97
C PRO A 363 15.39 5.62 6.87
N ASP A 364 14.87 5.90 8.05
CA ASP A 364 15.55 6.50 9.21
C ASP A 364 15.19 5.57 10.38
N LYS A 365 16.15 4.74 10.79
CA LYS A 365 15.91 3.53 11.59
C LYS A 365 15.91 3.81 13.10
N ASP A 366 16.78 4.66 13.59
CA ASP A 366 16.85 5.13 14.98
C ASP A 366 16.04 6.41 15.24
N LYS A 367 15.56 7.09 14.19
CA LYS A 367 14.59 8.19 14.24
C LYS A 367 15.14 9.48 14.81
N ASP A 368 16.42 9.75 14.59
CA ASP A 368 17.05 11.02 14.95
C ASP A 368 16.81 12.13 13.90
N GLY A 369 16.38 11.77 12.70
CA GLY A 369 16.08 12.70 11.60
C GLY A 369 17.13 12.72 10.49
N VAL A 370 18.23 11.97 10.62
CA VAL A 370 19.16 11.66 9.54
C VAL A 370 18.68 10.39 8.85
N LEU A 371 18.78 10.33 7.52
CA LEU A 371 18.34 9.13 6.77
C LEU A 371 19.45 8.08 6.78
N ASP A 372 19.14 6.78 6.87
CA ASP A 372 20.09 5.64 6.93
C ASP A 372 21.21 5.66 5.87
N ASN A 373 21.00 6.36 4.74
CA ASN A 373 21.97 6.47 3.65
C ASN A 373 22.89 7.70 3.74
N ALA A 374 22.55 8.66 4.60
CA ALA A 374 23.32 9.84 4.96
C ALA A 374 23.90 9.72 6.39
N ASP A 375 23.34 8.82 7.19
CA ASP A 375 23.67 8.50 8.57
C ASP A 375 24.89 7.55 8.67
N ARG A 376 25.87 7.94 9.50
CA ARG A 376 27.08 7.14 9.77
C ARG A 376 26.85 6.04 10.82
N CYS A 377 25.88 6.20 11.71
CA CYS A 377 25.49 5.25 12.73
C CYS A 377 23.97 4.92 12.68
N PRO A 378 23.46 4.22 11.64
CA PRO A 378 22.01 4.02 11.38
C PRO A 378 21.22 3.20 12.41
N ASP A 379 21.79 2.92 13.56
CA ASP A 379 21.21 2.14 14.65
C ASP A 379 21.29 2.88 15.99
N GLN A 380 21.87 4.08 16.02
CA GLN A 380 22.12 4.87 17.22
C GLN A 380 21.71 6.32 16.95
N PRO A 381 20.69 6.82 17.66
CA PRO A 381 20.24 8.17 17.44
C PRO A 381 21.33 9.17 17.83
N GLU A 382 21.51 10.18 16.99
CA GLU A 382 22.30 11.39 17.23
C GLU A 382 21.98 12.05 18.58
N ASP A 383 23.00 12.56 19.27
CA ASP A 383 22.85 13.41 20.46
C ASP A 383 23.04 14.89 20.12
N ILE A 384 21.93 15.56 19.88
CA ILE A 384 21.91 16.97 19.48
C ILE A 384 22.45 17.88 20.60
N ASP A 385 23.73 18.19 20.56
CA ASP A 385 24.45 19.01 21.53
C ASP A 385 25.21 20.20 20.91
N GLY A 386 25.25 20.27 19.57
CA GLY A 386 25.93 21.32 18.81
C GLY A 386 27.28 20.91 18.22
N PHE A 387 27.75 19.69 18.47
CA PHE A 387 28.91 19.08 17.87
C PHE A 387 28.47 17.97 16.90
N GLU A 388 29.04 17.98 15.69
CA GLU A 388 28.77 17.02 14.59
C GLU A 388 27.31 16.54 14.33
N ASP A 389 26.27 17.23 14.84
CA ASP A 389 24.81 16.97 14.77
C ASP A 389 24.20 16.55 13.41
N GLU A 390 24.94 16.68 12.30
CA GLU A 390 24.49 16.33 10.95
C GLU A 390 25.01 14.96 10.47
N ASP A 391 25.83 14.27 11.25
CA ASP A 391 26.52 13.06 10.82
C ASP A 391 25.77 11.75 11.17
N GLY A 392 24.81 11.82 12.09
CA GLY A 392 23.92 10.73 12.50
C GLY A 392 24.56 9.77 13.50
N CYS A 393 25.65 10.16 14.16
CA CYS A 393 26.33 9.39 15.17
C CYS A 393 26.41 10.15 16.47
N PRO A 394 26.00 9.55 17.60
CA PRO A 394 26.18 10.22 18.88
C PRO A 394 27.67 10.40 19.21
N ASP A 395 28.00 11.57 19.74
CA ASP A 395 29.34 12.04 20.10
C ASP A 395 29.48 12.20 21.63
N PRO A 396 29.72 11.12 22.38
CA PRO A 396 29.74 11.16 23.85
C PRO A 396 31.00 11.78 24.47
N ASP A 397 31.97 12.22 23.66
CA ASP A 397 33.29 12.75 24.01
C ASP A 397 33.79 13.62 22.83
N ASN A 398 33.30 14.86 22.79
CA ASN A 398 33.37 15.77 21.65
C ASN A 398 34.79 16.27 21.32
N ASP A 399 35.66 16.44 22.32
CA ASP A 399 37.05 16.85 22.12
C ASP A 399 38.07 15.70 22.15
N THR A 400 37.59 14.48 22.41
CA THR A 400 38.33 13.22 22.33
C THR A 400 39.47 13.08 23.35
N ASP A 401 39.35 13.73 24.50
CA ASP A 401 40.36 13.65 25.56
C ASP A 401 40.19 12.42 26.49
N GLY A 402 39.04 11.75 26.40
CA GLY A 402 38.69 10.55 27.17
C GLY A 402 37.79 10.78 28.38
N ILE A 403 37.41 12.03 28.67
CA ILE A 403 36.33 12.41 29.58
C ILE A 403 35.06 12.56 28.72
N LYS A 404 33.93 12.07 29.23
CA LYS A 404 32.67 12.20 28.47
C LYS A 404 32.09 13.58 28.72
N ASP A 405 31.40 14.13 27.73
CA ASP A 405 30.66 15.40 27.80
C ASP A 405 29.78 15.55 29.05
N GLU A 406 29.16 14.46 29.52
CA GLU A 406 28.33 14.48 30.75
C GLU A 406 29.12 14.75 32.05
N PHE A 407 30.44 14.52 32.02
CA PHE A 407 31.38 14.72 33.12
C PHE A 407 32.40 15.83 32.83
N ASP A 408 32.35 16.40 31.62
CA ASP A 408 33.27 17.40 31.13
C ASP A 408 32.76 18.83 31.40
N ARG A 409 33.61 19.70 31.95
CA ARG A 409 33.27 21.12 32.17
C ARG A 409 33.49 21.98 30.93
N CYS A 410 34.35 21.55 30.02
CA CYS A 410 34.68 22.18 28.76
C CYS A 410 34.55 21.18 27.61
N PRO A 411 33.34 20.68 27.28
CA PRO A 411 33.15 19.52 26.38
C PRO A 411 33.73 19.64 24.95
N THR A 412 34.22 20.81 24.56
CA THR A 412 34.78 21.08 23.23
C THR A 412 36.25 21.44 23.25
N ASP A 413 36.87 21.51 24.44
CA ASP A 413 38.25 21.93 24.64
C ASP A 413 38.99 20.85 25.42
N ALA A 414 39.77 20.04 24.72
CA ALA A 414 40.47 18.89 25.31
C ALA A 414 41.39 19.26 26.48
N GLU A 415 41.30 18.49 27.56
CA GLU A 415 42.15 18.54 28.74
C GLU A 415 43.65 18.43 28.42
N ASP A 416 44.46 19.29 29.06
CA ASP A 416 45.92 19.24 28.98
C ASP A 416 46.55 18.54 30.18
N LYS A 417 46.49 17.19 30.17
CA LYS A 417 47.00 16.26 31.20
C LYS A 417 48.42 16.57 31.72
N ASP A 418 48.54 17.52 32.63
CA ASP A 418 49.78 18.02 33.18
C ASP A 418 49.93 17.73 34.69
N GLY A 419 48.88 17.15 35.30
CA GLY A 419 48.82 16.79 36.70
C GLY A 419 48.09 17.81 37.59
N TRP A 420 47.53 18.87 37.00
CA TRP A 420 46.67 19.84 37.67
C TRP A 420 45.24 19.72 37.14
N GLN A 421 44.27 19.53 38.04
CA GLN A 421 42.83 19.37 37.77
C GLN A 421 42.38 18.49 36.58
N ASP A 422 43.24 17.61 36.05
CA ASP A 422 43.03 16.56 35.02
C ASP A 422 41.69 15.76 35.03
N GLU A 423 40.89 15.84 36.10
CA GLU A 423 39.60 15.15 36.22
C GLU A 423 38.40 16.03 35.82
N ASP A 424 38.59 17.31 35.50
CA ASP A 424 37.50 18.25 35.24
C ASP A 424 37.18 18.52 33.77
N GLY A 425 38.04 18.08 32.85
CA GLY A 425 37.83 18.11 31.40
C GLY A 425 38.11 19.45 30.76
N CYS A 426 38.71 20.39 31.50
CA CYS A 426 39.08 21.69 30.98
C CYS A 426 40.59 21.86 30.93
N PRO A 427 41.14 22.40 29.83
CA PRO A 427 42.54 22.75 29.82
C PRO A 427 42.81 23.87 30.84
N ASP A 428 43.93 23.74 31.55
CA ASP A 428 44.39 24.68 32.56
C ASP A 428 45.65 25.44 32.06
N PRO A 429 45.48 26.47 31.21
CA PRO A 429 46.62 27.15 30.59
C PRO A 429 47.42 28.07 31.52
N ASP A 430 46.96 28.28 32.76
CA ASP A 430 47.54 29.16 33.79
C ASP A 430 47.19 28.60 35.18
N ASN A 431 47.93 27.58 35.59
CA ASN A 431 47.67 26.75 36.76
C ASN A 431 47.72 27.53 38.08
N ASP A 432 48.52 28.59 38.16
CA ASP A 432 48.70 29.39 39.36
C ASP A 432 47.97 30.75 39.36
N GLY A 433 47.42 31.14 38.19
CA GLY A 433 46.55 32.29 38.02
C GLY A 433 47.27 33.63 38.06
N ASP A 434 48.58 33.67 37.79
CA ASP A 434 49.38 34.89 37.78
C ASP A 434 49.28 35.69 36.46
N GLY A 435 48.66 35.09 35.44
CA GLY A 435 48.44 35.68 34.12
C GLY A 435 49.52 35.38 33.08
N ILE A 436 50.52 34.55 33.41
CA ILE A 436 51.52 34.01 32.49
C ILE A 436 51.11 32.57 32.14
N PRO A 437 50.87 32.24 30.86
CA PRO A 437 50.49 30.88 30.51
C PRO A 437 51.60 29.86 30.84
N ASP A 438 51.23 28.67 31.32
CA ASP A 438 52.11 27.57 31.75
C ASP A 438 53.24 27.27 30.76
N VAL A 439 52.93 27.28 29.46
CA VAL A 439 53.90 27.06 28.36
C VAL A 439 55.00 28.12 28.27
N LYS A 440 54.85 29.25 28.96
CA LYS A 440 55.76 30.40 29.01
C LYS A 440 56.23 30.71 30.43
N ASP A 441 55.74 29.99 31.42
CA ASP A 441 56.08 30.19 32.82
C ASP A 441 57.30 29.32 33.23
N ALA A 442 58.22 29.93 33.97
CA ALA A 442 59.36 29.24 34.56
C ALA A 442 58.98 28.44 35.81
N ALA A 443 57.86 28.78 36.46
CA ALA A 443 57.34 28.10 37.63
C ALA A 443 55.81 27.86 37.54
N PRO A 444 55.32 27.00 36.63
CA PRO A 444 53.89 26.83 36.26
C PRO A 444 52.89 26.45 37.37
N THR A 445 53.29 26.40 38.62
CA THR A 445 52.43 26.02 39.76
C THR A 445 52.63 26.97 40.96
N LEU A 446 53.37 28.08 40.79
CA LEU A 446 53.79 28.97 41.86
C LEU A 446 53.78 30.45 41.40
N PRO A 447 52.83 31.28 41.88
CA PRO A 447 52.62 32.62 41.35
C PRO A 447 53.87 33.51 41.46
N GLU A 448 54.28 34.15 40.37
CA GLU A 448 55.35 35.15 40.40
C GLU A 448 54.81 36.52 40.92
N THR A 449 55.52 37.14 41.86
CA THR A 449 55.11 38.42 42.49
C THR A 449 55.58 39.67 41.78
#